data_AF-A0AAD9Q787-F1
#
_entry.id   AF-A0AAD9Q787-F1
#
_cell.length_a   1.000
_cell.length_b   1.000
_cell.length_c   1.000
_cell.angle_alpha   90.00
_cell.angle_beta   90.00
_cell.angle_gamma   90.00
#
_symmetry.space_group_name_H-M   'P 1'
#
loop_
_entity.id
_entity.type
_entity.pdbx_description
1 polymer ?
#
loop_
_entity_poly.entity_id
_entity_poly.type
_entity_poly.pdbx_seq_one_letter_code
_entity_poly.pdbx_strand_id
1 'polypeptide(L)'
;MKTAELIIILCLVMLLTVIRLPDCAASIPVNSCDSIVDDTRSQICLSGQCPLDCNHSIICDQVCVVNPCDSLTCNSSSCLQRCLSGGCNSLMCTSDDCTQTCLRNCSEVNCTVKVKCNQQCENGHCDLRAMGAGMVEQTCAENCSDVKCMADKCKQACAGEGCGLECTKDSSECTQDCKGPCSMKCDASECESACSGGKCNLECSNSESQLCQQTCAHGGCDIQCTAMSCESSCQGGSCTKFTCTADNCTQSCGANCTNMRCQARECSQTCTKGYCNMYCESSAEMCMMSCPGGNCKMQCNGNLCKRDCFGGGCEKTGSGKEVPSSDKPAGTTPLPPTGTGALDMVSVFVLAISAVVSLLC
;
A
#
# COMPACT_ATOMS: atom_id res chain seq x y z
N MET A 1 -33.26 -70.38 25.40
CA MET A 1 -32.01 -69.60 25.36
C MET A 1 -32.37 -68.20 24.88
N LYS A 2 -32.18 -67.22 25.76
CA LYS A 2 -32.76 -65.87 25.67
C LYS A 2 -31.81 -64.98 24.86
N THR A 3 -32.38 -64.08 24.06
CA THR A 3 -31.73 -63.03 23.25
C THR A 3 -30.65 -62.22 23.97
N ALA A 4 -30.61 -62.24 25.31
CA ALA A 4 -29.56 -61.64 26.13
C ALA A 4 -28.19 -62.35 26.02
N GLU A 5 -28.14 -63.67 25.80
CA GLU A 5 -26.85 -64.38 25.71
C GLU A 5 -26.16 -64.18 24.35
N LEU A 6 -26.93 -63.95 23.28
CA LEU A 6 -26.37 -63.65 21.96
C LEU A 6 -25.70 -62.27 21.93
N ILE A 7 -26.23 -61.30 22.68
CA ILE A 7 -25.67 -59.94 22.77
C ILE A 7 -24.38 -59.94 23.58
N ILE A 8 -24.29 -60.72 24.66
CA ILE A 8 -23.08 -60.85 25.47
C ILE A 8 -21.95 -61.51 24.65
N ILE A 9 -22.28 -62.52 23.84
CA ILE A 9 -21.31 -63.15 22.94
C ILE A 9 -20.86 -62.17 21.83
N LEU A 10 -21.77 -61.39 21.25
CA LEU A 10 -21.40 -60.36 20.27
C LEU A 10 -20.55 -59.23 20.90
N CYS A 11 -20.85 -58.80 22.13
CA CYS A 11 -20.05 -57.81 22.84
C CYS A 11 -18.66 -58.34 23.22
N LEU A 12 -18.53 -59.61 23.62
CA LEU A 12 -17.24 -60.24 23.91
C LEU A 12 -16.40 -60.45 22.65
N VAL A 13 -17.02 -60.78 21.51
CA VAL A 13 -16.32 -60.85 20.21
C VAL A 13 -15.83 -59.48 19.77
N MET A 14 -16.63 -58.42 19.97
CA MET A 14 -16.23 -57.04 19.66
C MET A 14 -15.14 -56.51 20.60
N LEU A 15 -15.13 -56.92 21.89
CA LEU A 15 -14.08 -56.58 22.85
C LEU A 15 -12.78 -57.36 22.62
N LEU A 16 -12.85 -58.60 22.10
CA LEU A 16 -11.66 -59.41 21.77
C LEU A 16 -11.03 -59.05 20.41
N THR A 17 -11.73 -58.29 19.55
CA THR A 17 -11.14 -57.69 18.34
C THR A 17 -10.40 -56.37 18.58
N VAL A 18 -10.40 -55.84 19.81
CA VAL A 18 -9.58 -54.68 20.21
C VAL A 18 -8.20 -55.15 20.68
N ILE A 19 -7.46 -55.86 19.82
CA ILE A 19 -6.04 -56.12 20.05
C ILE A 19 -5.30 -55.93 18.72
N ARG A 20 -4.50 -54.85 18.72
CA ARG A 20 -3.53 -54.41 17.70
C ARG A 20 -4.11 -53.62 16.53
N LEU A 21 -4.52 -52.38 16.81
CA LEU A 21 -4.06 -51.30 15.94
C LEU A 21 -2.51 -51.40 15.94
N PRO A 22 -1.84 -51.46 14.78
CA PRO A 22 -0.40 -51.30 14.78
C PRO A 22 -0.12 -49.98 15.50
N ASP A 23 0.80 -50.01 16.45
CA ASP A 23 1.46 -48.81 16.93
C ASP A 23 1.67 -47.93 15.70
N CYS A 24 1.25 -46.66 15.77
CA CYS A 24 1.70 -45.64 14.84
C CYS A 24 3.21 -45.56 15.03
N ALA A 25 3.93 -46.50 14.43
CA ALA A 25 5.34 -46.40 14.15
C ALA A 25 5.48 -45.04 13.48
N ALA A 26 6.36 -44.22 14.04
CA ALA A 26 6.76 -42.95 13.46
C ALA A 26 7.05 -43.18 11.97
N SER A 27 6.05 -42.92 11.13
CA SER A 27 6.16 -43.08 9.70
C SER A 27 7.00 -41.92 9.23
N ILE A 28 8.14 -42.24 8.64
CA ILE A 28 8.92 -41.33 7.79
C ILE A 28 7.90 -40.53 6.95
N PRO A 29 7.94 -39.19 6.91
CA PRO A 29 6.96 -38.41 6.16
C PRO A 29 6.99 -38.86 4.71
N VAL A 30 5.91 -39.49 4.24
CA VAL A 30 5.76 -39.86 2.84
C VAL A 30 5.39 -38.57 2.11
N ASN A 31 6.37 -38.04 1.37
CA ASN A 31 6.14 -36.89 0.51
C ASN A 31 5.15 -37.32 -0.60
N SER A 32 4.01 -36.64 -0.71
CA SER A 32 3.02 -36.86 -1.77
C SER A 32 3.05 -35.66 -2.71
N CYS A 33 3.71 -35.85 -3.85
CA CYS A 33 3.72 -34.92 -4.95
C CYS A 33 2.93 -35.53 -6.11
N ASP A 34 1.98 -34.79 -6.68
CA ASP A 34 1.35 -35.15 -7.94
C ASP A 34 1.92 -34.25 -9.05
N SER A 35 2.12 -34.81 -10.25
CA SER A 35 2.65 -34.07 -11.38
C SER A 35 2.04 -34.50 -12.70
N ILE A 36 1.58 -33.53 -13.48
CA ILE A 36 1.14 -33.73 -14.87
C ILE A 36 2.18 -33.08 -15.77
N VAL A 37 2.70 -33.87 -16.73
CA VAL A 37 3.74 -33.45 -17.66
C VAL A 37 3.18 -33.44 -19.07
N ASP A 38 2.97 -32.24 -19.61
CA ASP A 38 2.71 -31.95 -21.03
C ASP A 38 3.51 -30.68 -21.43
N ASP A 39 3.10 -29.92 -22.45
CA ASP A 39 3.60 -28.56 -22.74
C ASP A 39 3.50 -27.60 -21.50
N THR A 40 2.66 -27.98 -20.53
CA THR A 40 2.51 -27.37 -19.21
C THR A 40 2.97 -28.37 -18.15
N ARG A 41 3.82 -27.96 -17.21
CA ARG A 41 4.21 -28.79 -16.05
C ARG A 41 3.50 -28.31 -14.81
N SER A 42 2.54 -29.09 -14.34
CA SER A 42 1.79 -28.80 -13.10
C SER A 42 2.28 -29.70 -11.98
N GLN A 43 2.54 -29.13 -10.80
CA GLN A 43 3.02 -29.84 -9.62
C GLN A 43 2.21 -29.43 -8.39
N ILE A 44 1.72 -30.40 -7.62
CA ILE A 44 0.96 -30.15 -6.39
C ILE A 44 1.62 -30.91 -5.24
N CYS A 45 1.93 -30.21 -4.16
CA CYS A 45 2.38 -30.83 -2.90
C CYS A 45 1.21 -31.07 -1.96
N LEU A 46 0.90 -32.34 -1.69
CA LEU A 46 -0.23 -32.78 -0.86
C LEU A 46 0.17 -33.26 0.54
N SER A 47 1.40 -33.74 0.72
CA SER A 47 1.96 -34.09 2.05
C SER A 47 3.49 -34.06 2.04
N GLY A 48 4.10 -33.78 3.20
CA GLY A 48 5.55 -33.85 3.39
C GLY A 48 6.33 -32.65 2.83
N GLN A 49 7.63 -32.83 2.62
CA GLN A 49 8.51 -31.83 2.02
C GLN A 49 8.60 -32.09 0.51
N CYS A 50 7.90 -31.28 -0.27
CA CYS A 50 7.94 -31.35 -1.72
C CYS A 50 8.87 -30.27 -2.28
N PRO A 51 10.07 -30.61 -2.76
CA PRO A 51 10.83 -29.69 -3.60
C PRO A 51 10.10 -29.57 -4.94
N LEU A 52 9.39 -28.46 -5.14
CA LEU A 52 8.72 -28.16 -6.40
C LEU A 52 9.69 -27.39 -7.30
N ASP A 53 10.16 -28.06 -8.35
CA ASP A 53 11.06 -27.50 -9.36
C ASP A 53 10.54 -27.83 -10.77
N CYS A 54 10.14 -26.79 -11.51
CA CYS A 54 9.76 -26.85 -12.92
C CYS A 54 10.82 -26.26 -13.86
N ASN A 55 12.06 -26.69 -13.78
CA ASN A 55 13.02 -26.36 -14.83
C ASN A 55 12.58 -26.98 -16.18
N HIS A 56 12.69 -26.18 -17.28
CA HIS A 56 12.53 -26.58 -18.69
C HIS A 56 11.13 -26.69 -19.33
N SER A 57 10.06 -26.24 -18.67
CA SER A 57 8.73 -26.17 -19.28
C SER A 57 8.44 -24.77 -19.86
N ILE A 58 7.51 -24.68 -20.82
CA ILE A 58 7.03 -23.36 -21.29
C ILE A 58 6.24 -22.69 -20.16
N ILE A 59 5.34 -23.46 -19.54
CA ILE A 59 4.51 -23.02 -18.42
C ILE A 59 4.74 -23.97 -17.23
N CYS A 60 4.97 -23.40 -16.05
CA CYS A 60 5.00 -24.12 -14.79
C CYS A 60 3.88 -23.64 -13.86
N ASP A 61 3.14 -24.58 -13.30
CA ASP A 61 2.15 -24.33 -12.26
C ASP A 61 2.50 -25.14 -11.00
N GLN A 62 2.76 -24.46 -9.89
CA GLN A 62 3.14 -25.06 -8.61
C GLN A 62 2.15 -24.65 -7.52
N VAL A 63 1.59 -25.64 -6.84
CA VAL A 63 0.67 -25.40 -5.72
C VAL A 63 1.13 -26.16 -4.49
N CYS A 64 1.27 -25.45 -3.38
CA CYS A 64 1.52 -26.02 -2.08
C CYS A 64 0.30 -25.88 -1.18
N VAL A 65 -0.27 -27.01 -0.78
CA VAL A 65 -1.43 -27.07 0.13
C VAL A 65 -1.08 -27.67 1.50
N VAL A 66 0.21 -27.79 1.81
CA VAL A 66 0.70 -28.30 3.09
C VAL A 66 1.38 -27.21 3.91
N ASN A 67 1.39 -27.38 5.23
CA ASN A 67 2.09 -26.50 6.16
C ASN A 67 2.91 -27.38 7.14
N PRO A 68 4.25 -27.19 7.24
CA PRO A 68 5.04 -26.21 6.50
C PRO A 68 5.23 -26.60 5.03
N CYS A 69 5.51 -25.61 4.20
CA CYS A 69 5.94 -25.81 2.82
C CYS A 69 7.37 -25.30 2.67
N ASP A 70 8.25 -26.09 2.04
CA ASP A 70 9.66 -25.67 1.91
C ASP A 70 9.81 -24.53 0.91
N SER A 71 10.09 -24.84 -0.36
CA SER A 71 10.34 -23.81 -1.37
C SER A 71 9.77 -24.18 -2.73
N LEU A 72 9.25 -23.17 -3.41
CA LEU A 72 8.78 -23.26 -4.79
C LEU A 72 9.78 -22.51 -5.66
N THR A 73 10.43 -23.20 -6.59
CA THR A 73 11.37 -22.59 -7.53
C THR A 73 10.88 -22.75 -8.96
N CYS A 74 10.86 -21.65 -9.72
CA CYS A 74 10.47 -21.66 -11.13
C CYS A 74 11.39 -20.82 -12.01
N ASN A 75 11.81 -21.44 -13.13
CA ASN A 75 12.65 -20.85 -14.19
C ASN A 75 12.13 -21.22 -15.60
N SER A 76 10.81 -21.41 -15.71
CA SER A 76 10.10 -21.59 -16.99
C SER A 76 9.84 -20.22 -17.65
N SER A 77 9.30 -20.16 -18.88
CA SER A 77 8.92 -18.87 -19.51
C SER A 77 7.72 -18.20 -18.85
N SER A 78 6.81 -18.98 -18.27
CA SER A 78 5.70 -18.51 -17.44
C SER A 78 5.59 -19.37 -16.19
N CYS A 79 5.46 -18.72 -15.04
CA CYS A 79 5.49 -19.35 -13.72
C CYS A 79 4.27 -18.91 -12.90
N LEU A 80 3.46 -19.88 -12.46
CA LEU A 80 2.38 -19.70 -11.51
C LEU A 80 2.72 -20.46 -10.22
N GLN A 81 2.89 -19.75 -9.11
CA GLN A 81 3.25 -20.32 -7.81
C GLN A 81 2.25 -19.93 -6.74
N ARG A 82 1.67 -20.90 -6.04
CA ARG A 82 0.62 -20.68 -5.04
C ARG A 82 0.94 -21.40 -3.73
N CYS A 83 1.12 -20.63 -2.66
CA CYS A 83 1.27 -21.13 -1.29
C CYS A 83 -0.05 -20.94 -0.53
N LEU A 84 -0.88 -22.00 -0.47
CA LEU A 84 -2.25 -21.89 0.05
C LEU A 84 -2.37 -22.18 1.55
N SER A 85 -1.55 -23.08 2.09
CA SER A 85 -1.62 -23.43 3.52
C SER A 85 -0.71 -22.57 4.42
N GLY A 86 0.07 -21.70 3.80
CA GLY A 86 1.01 -20.79 4.44
C GLY A 86 2.27 -21.47 4.99
N GLY A 87 3.17 -20.66 5.58
CA GLY A 87 4.44 -21.17 6.09
C GLY A 87 5.39 -21.63 4.99
N CYS A 88 5.32 -21.00 3.81
CA CYS A 88 6.31 -21.21 2.77
C CYS A 88 7.60 -20.47 3.12
N ASN A 89 8.72 -21.18 3.15
CA ASN A 89 10.01 -20.53 3.41
C ASN A 89 10.42 -19.63 2.25
N SER A 90 10.17 -20.06 1.00
CA SER A 90 10.64 -19.31 -0.17
C SER A 90 9.81 -19.57 -1.43
N LEU A 91 9.36 -18.51 -2.10
CA LEU A 91 8.81 -18.56 -3.46
C LEU A 91 9.76 -17.81 -4.39
N MET A 92 10.54 -18.54 -5.20
CA MET A 92 11.51 -17.98 -6.13
C MET A 92 11.01 -18.13 -7.58
N CYS A 93 10.92 -17.00 -8.28
CA CYS A 93 10.61 -16.98 -9.71
C CYS A 93 11.66 -16.19 -10.49
N THR A 94 12.25 -16.81 -11.52
CA THR A 94 13.18 -16.18 -12.46
C THR A 94 12.66 -16.45 -13.87
N SER A 95 11.82 -15.55 -14.39
CA SER A 95 11.05 -15.80 -15.62
C SER A 95 10.73 -14.51 -16.39
N ASP A 96 10.16 -14.65 -17.57
CA ASP A 96 9.55 -13.53 -18.29
C ASP A 96 8.24 -13.11 -17.60
N ASP A 97 7.39 -14.07 -17.23
CA ASP A 97 6.10 -13.85 -16.56
C ASP A 97 5.99 -14.68 -15.26
N CYS A 98 5.96 -13.98 -14.13
CA CYS A 98 5.83 -14.57 -12.81
C CYS A 98 4.52 -14.13 -12.15
N THR A 99 3.74 -15.10 -11.66
CA THR A 99 2.61 -14.86 -10.75
C THR A 99 2.79 -15.68 -9.47
N GLN A 100 2.92 -15.00 -8.33
CA GLN A 100 3.19 -15.61 -7.03
C GLN A 100 2.11 -15.19 -6.03
N THR A 101 1.40 -16.16 -5.45
CA THR A 101 0.38 -15.92 -4.43
C THR A 101 0.77 -16.61 -3.12
N CYS A 102 0.85 -15.83 -2.05
CA CYS A 102 0.99 -16.31 -0.68
C CYS A 102 -0.29 -16.04 0.10
N LEU A 103 -0.92 -17.09 0.64
CA LEU A 103 -2.09 -16.89 1.49
C LEU A 103 -1.71 -16.39 2.88
N ARG A 104 -0.72 -17.02 3.54
CA ARG A 104 -0.32 -16.70 4.92
C ARG A 104 1.16 -16.94 5.22
N ASN A 105 1.80 -16.00 5.91
CA ASN A 105 3.14 -16.18 6.53
C ASN A 105 4.18 -16.81 5.59
N CYS A 106 4.51 -16.13 4.49
CA CYS A 106 5.61 -16.55 3.64
C CYS A 106 6.86 -15.74 3.97
N SER A 107 7.95 -16.41 4.29
CA SER A 107 9.16 -15.71 4.72
C SER A 107 9.78 -14.89 3.60
N GLU A 108 9.83 -15.41 2.37
CA GLU A 108 10.44 -14.72 1.24
C GLU A 108 9.71 -15.03 -0.08
N VAL A 109 9.28 -13.98 -0.79
CA VAL A 109 8.66 -14.09 -2.12
C VAL A 109 9.48 -13.23 -3.07
N ASN A 110 10.45 -13.84 -3.78
CA ASN A 110 11.31 -13.12 -4.72
C ASN A 110 10.96 -13.39 -6.17
N CYS A 111 11.07 -12.31 -6.94
CA CYS A 111 10.78 -12.29 -8.35
C CYS A 111 11.88 -11.56 -9.11
N THR A 112 12.58 -12.26 -9.99
CA THR A 112 13.54 -11.65 -10.92
C THR A 112 12.94 -11.70 -12.32
N VAL A 113 12.45 -10.56 -12.82
CA VAL A 113 11.64 -10.52 -14.04
C VAL A 113 12.25 -9.78 -15.19
N LYS A 114 11.99 -10.31 -16.38
CA LYS A 114 12.32 -9.65 -17.65
C LYS A 114 11.13 -8.87 -18.22
N VAL A 115 9.90 -9.35 -18.02
CA VAL A 115 8.69 -8.71 -18.59
C VAL A 115 7.71 -8.32 -17.49
N LYS A 116 7.20 -9.27 -16.71
CA LYS A 116 6.15 -9.02 -15.71
C LYS A 116 6.31 -9.87 -14.45
N CYS A 117 6.13 -9.24 -13.29
CA CYS A 117 5.87 -9.93 -12.03
C CYS A 117 4.54 -9.48 -11.43
N ASN A 118 3.74 -10.42 -10.92
CA ASN A 118 2.64 -10.16 -10.01
C ASN A 118 2.85 -10.96 -8.72
N GLN A 119 2.94 -10.27 -7.59
CA GLN A 119 3.05 -10.87 -6.27
C GLN A 119 1.87 -10.45 -5.41
N GLN A 120 1.24 -11.42 -4.75
CA GLN A 120 0.09 -11.19 -3.88
C GLN A 120 0.30 -11.87 -2.54
N CYS A 121 0.15 -11.11 -1.45
CA CYS A 121 0.08 -11.63 -0.09
C CYS A 121 -1.25 -11.25 0.56
N GLU A 122 -2.01 -12.25 0.99
CA GLU A 122 -3.37 -12.08 1.53
C GLU A 122 -3.43 -11.86 3.04
N ASN A 123 -2.48 -12.39 3.83
CA ASN A 123 -2.49 -12.18 5.27
C ASN A 123 -1.14 -12.53 5.90
N GLY A 124 -0.71 -11.75 6.88
CA GLY A 124 0.43 -12.07 7.73
C GLY A 124 1.76 -11.62 7.15
N HIS A 125 2.84 -12.08 7.78
CA HIS A 125 4.20 -11.62 7.49
C HIS A 125 4.63 -12.13 6.10
N CYS A 126 4.75 -11.23 5.15
CA CYS A 126 5.20 -11.51 3.78
C CYS A 126 6.23 -10.47 3.35
N ASP A 127 7.39 -10.96 2.92
CA ASP A 127 8.42 -10.14 2.32
C ASP A 127 8.36 -10.30 0.79
N LEU A 128 7.72 -9.33 0.14
CA LEU A 128 7.57 -9.30 -1.32
C LEU A 128 8.74 -8.53 -1.90
N ARG A 129 9.60 -9.20 -2.69
CA ARG A 129 10.75 -8.56 -3.32
C ARG A 129 10.76 -8.83 -4.81
N ALA A 130 10.93 -7.78 -5.60
CA ALA A 130 11.01 -7.91 -7.05
C ALA A 130 12.11 -7.04 -7.64
N MET A 131 12.79 -7.55 -8.66
CA MET A 131 13.88 -6.87 -9.37
C MET A 131 13.88 -7.23 -10.86
N GLY A 132 14.54 -6.40 -11.68
CA GLY A 132 14.74 -6.66 -13.11
C GLY A 132 14.24 -5.53 -14.02
N ALA A 133 14.15 -5.79 -15.31
CA ALA A 133 13.80 -4.76 -16.31
C ALA A 133 12.29 -4.70 -16.64
N GLY A 134 11.48 -5.51 -15.95
CA GLY A 134 10.05 -5.64 -16.23
C GLY A 134 9.15 -4.74 -15.39
N MET A 135 7.84 -4.91 -15.59
CA MET A 135 6.79 -4.33 -14.76
C MET A 135 6.49 -5.24 -13.57
N VAL A 136 6.41 -4.65 -12.38
CA VAL A 136 6.11 -5.37 -11.14
C VAL A 136 4.83 -4.82 -10.54
N GLU A 137 3.92 -5.73 -10.16
CA GLU A 137 2.76 -5.43 -9.33
C GLU A 137 2.84 -6.24 -8.04
N GLN A 138 2.87 -5.56 -6.89
CA GLN A 138 2.92 -6.16 -5.56
C GLN A 138 1.69 -5.73 -4.77
N THR A 139 0.85 -6.68 -4.37
CA THR A 139 -0.33 -6.41 -3.55
C THR A 139 -0.18 -7.11 -2.21
N CYS A 140 -0.28 -6.31 -1.15
CA CYS A 140 -0.38 -6.79 0.21
C CYS A 140 -1.79 -6.47 0.76
N ALA A 141 -2.40 -7.43 1.42
CA ALA A 141 -3.62 -7.18 2.16
C ALA A 141 -3.33 -6.43 3.48
N GLU A 142 -2.55 -7.00 4.39
CA GLU A 142 -2.26 -6.40 5.70
C GLU A 142 -1.00 -7.00 6.33
N ASN A 143 -0.32 -6.22 7.18
CA ASN A 143 0.83 -6.64 7.98
C ASN A 143 2.02 -7.21 7.18
N CYS A 144 2.24 -6.74 5.95
CA CYS A 144 3.45 -7.05 5.19
C CYS A 144 4.60 -6.16 5.64
N SER A 145 5.65 -6.80 6.17
CA SER A 145 6.78 -6.12 6.76
C SER A 145 7.59 -5.35 5.73
N ASP A 146 7.92 -6.00 4.61
CA ASP A 146 8.78 -5.45 3.56
C ASP A 146 8.23 -5.76 2.15
N VAL A 147 7.56 -4.79 1.52
CA VAL A 147 7.19 -4.84 0.09
C VAL A 147 8.16 -3.96 -0.69
N LYS A 148 9.17 -4.58 -1.32
CA LYS A 148 10.28 -3.89 -1.98
C LYS A 148 10.32 -4.15 -3.48
N CYS A 149 10.42 -3.09 -4.25
CA CYS A 149 10.55 -3.14 -5.70
C CYS A 149 11.83 -2.44 -6.18
N MET A 150 12.58 -3.13 -7.02
CA MET A 150 13.83 -2.71 -7.65
C MET A 150 13.77 -2.96 -9.17
N ALA A 151 12.57 -3.00 -9.73
CA ALA A 151 12.35 -3.17 -11.16
C ALA A 151 12.16 -1.82 -11.85
N ASP A 152 12.19 -1.79 -13.18
CA ASP A 152 12.03 -0.55 -13.94
C ASP A 152 10.71 0.16 -13.61
N LYS A 153 9.58 -0.58 -13.63
CA LYS A 153 8.25 -0.05 -13.29
C LYS A 153 7.64 -0.81 -12.13
N CYS A 154 7.25 -0.08 -11.09
CA CYS A 154 6.75 -0.64 -9.84
C CYS A 154 5.34 -0.14 -9.52
N LYS A 155 4.43 -1.05 -9.20
CA LYS A 155 3.11 -0.75 -8.65
C LYS A 155 2.92 -1.53 -7.36
N GLN A 156 2.76 -0.84 -6.25
CA GLN A 156 2.60 -1.44 -4.92
C GLN A 156 1.28 -1.02 -4.31
N ALA A 157 0.54 -1.95 -3.74
CA ALA A 157 -0.73 -1.68 -3.09
C ALA A 157 -0.82 -2.37 -1.72
N CYS A 158 -1.33 -1.65 -0.73
CA CYS A 158 -1.67 -2.15 0.60
C CYS A 158 -3.16 -1.91 0.88
N ALA A 159 -3.94 -2.99 0.99
CA ALA A 159 -5.39 -2.90 1.20
C ALA A 159 -5.82 -2.64 2.65
N GLY A 160 -4.92 -2.87 3.61
CA GLY A 160 -5.15 -2.80 5.05
C GLY A 160 -4.11 -1.91 5.73
N GLU A 161 -3.62 -2.35 6.89
CA GLU A 161 -2.66 -1.60 7.71
C GLU A 161 -1.34 -2.35 7.91
N GLY A 162 -0.33 -1.65 8.40
CA GLY A 162 0.95 -2.26 8.79
C GLY A 162 1.83 -2.67 7.62
N CYS A 163 1.71 -1.99 6.48
CA CYS A 163 2.54 -2.22 5.30
C CYS A 163 3.74 -1.27 5.21
N GLY A 164 4.91 -1.79 4.84
CA GLY A 164 6.06 -1.02 4.37
C GLY A 164 6.24 -1.16 2.86
N LEU A 165 5.95 -0.10 2.09
CA LEU A 165 6.13 -0.06 0.64
C LEU A 165 7.42 0.69 0.32
N GLU A 166 8.32 0.07 -0.45
CA GLU A 166 9.61 0.66 -0.84
C GLU A 166 9.89 0.46 -2.34
N CYS A 167 10.21 1.57 -3.03
CA CYS A 167 10.80 1.57 -4.37
C CYS A 167 12.21 2.15 -4.32
N THR A 168 13.16 1.52 -5.01
CA THR A 168 14.55 2.00 -5.07
C THR A 168 14.80 2.93 -6.25
N LYS A 169 15.97 3.59 -6.24
CA LYS A 169 16.45 4.45 -7.33
C LYS A 169 16.68 3.75 -8.67
N ASP A 170 16.61 2.42 -8.71
CA ASP A 170 16.75 1.64 -9.94
C ASP A 170 15.47 1.67 -10.78
N SER A 171 14.35 2.10 -10.18
CA SER A 171 13.05 2.24 -10.84
C SER A 171 12.93 3.58 -11.54
N SER A 172 12.42 3.57 -12.78
CA SER A 172 12.02 4.78 -13.50
C SER A 172 10.69 5.33 -12.99
N GLU A 173 9.72 4.45 -12.76
CA GLU A 173 8.36 4.80 -12.32
C GLU A 173 7.94 3.94 -11.12
N CYS A 174 7.41 4.58 -10.08
CA CYS A 174 6.84 3.89 -8.93
C CYS A 174 5.52 4.51 -8.48
N THR A 175 4.48 3.68 -8.41
CA THR A 175 3.17 4.03 -7.84
C THR A 175 2.91 3.19 -6.59
N GLN A 176 2.56 3.85 -5.49
CA GLN A 176 2.27 3.24 -4.20
C GLN A 176 0.88 3.67 -3.71
N ASP A 177 0.01 2.73 -3.36
CA ASP A 177 -1.31 3.01 -2.78
C ASP A 177 -1.49 2.29 -1.44
N CYS A 178 -1.98 3.02 -0.43
CA CYS A 178 -2.40 2.47 0.85
C CYS A 178 -3.84 2.83 1.19
N LYS A 179 -4.58 1.85 1.72
CA LYS A 179 -5.93 2.02 2.25
C LYS A 179 -6.00 2.19 3.77
N GLY A 180 -4.96 1.81 4.51
CA GLY A 180 -4.81 2.04 5.96
C GLY A 180 -3.48 2.73 6.31
N PRO A 181 -3.15 2.82 7.61
CA PRO A 181 -1.85 3.31 8.07
C PRO A 181 -0.71 2.48 7.49
N CYS A 182 0.23 3.14 6.82
CA CYS A 182 1.37 2.49 6.17
C CYS A 182 2.59 3.41 6.11
N SER A 183 3.74 2.84 5.78
CA SER A 183 4.95 3.58 5.42
C SER A 183 5.22 3.41 3.93
N MET A 184 5.37 4.51 3.22
CA MET A 184 5.71 4.55 1.79
C MET A 184 7.03 5.29 1.63
N LYS A 185 8.01 4.62 1.03
CA LYS A 185 9.28 5.20 0.64
C LYS A 185 9.47 5.03 -0.86
N CYS A 186 9.72 6.13 -1.55
CA CYS A 186 9.96 6.13 -2.98
C CYS A 186 11.26 6.88 -3.31
N ASP A 187 12.22 6.14 -3.88
CA ASP A 187 13.48 6.68 -4.37
C ASP A 187 13.59 6.62 -5.92
N ALA A 188 12.50 6.24 -6.62
CA ALA A 188 12.43 6.13 -8.09
C ALA A 188 12.54 7.50 -8.78
N SER A 189 12.80 7.52 -10.10
CA SER A 189 12.86 8.78 -10.86
C SER A 189 11.54 9.55 -10.84
N GLU A 190 10.42 8.84 -10.99
CA GLU A 190 9.06 9.38 -10.86
C GLU A 190 8.29 8.59 -9.80
N CYS A 191 7.76 9.32 -8.82
CA CYS A 191 7.09 8.75 -7.66
C CYS A 191 5.65 9.28 -7.53
N GLU A 192 4.69 8.37 -7.36
CA GLU A 192 3.32 8.67 -6.99
C GLU A 192 2.91 7.84 -5.77
N SER A 193 2.70 8.49 -4.63
CA SER A 193 2.29 7.83 -3.37
C SER A 193 0.93 8.35 -2.92
N ALA A 194 -0.05 7.45 -2.77
CA ALA A 194 -1.39 7.77 -2.34
C ALA A 194 -1.79 7.02 -1.05
N CYS A 195 -2.13 7.78 -0.02
CA CYS A 195 -2.67 7.27 1.24
C CYS A 195 -4.13 7.69 1.38
N SER A 196 -5.03 6.70 1.28
CA SER A 196 -6.46 6.91 1.50
C SER A 196 -6.91 6.61 2.92
N GLY A 197 -6.15 5.87 3.75
CA GLY A 197 -6.52 5.56 5.14
C GLY A 197 -6.21 6.66 6.17
N GLY A 198 -5.31 7.59 5.85
CA GLY A 198 -4.73 8.52 6.81
C GLY A 198 -3.64 7.89 7.67
N LYS A 199 -2.95 8.71 8.48
CA LYS A 199 -1.84 8.27 9.36
C LYS A 199 -0.71 7.52 8.64
N CYS A 200 -0.45 7.84 7.39
CA CYS A 200 0.65 7.27 6.63
C CYS A 200 1.92 8.11 6.78
N ASN A 201 3.08 7.47 6.65
CA ASN A 201 4.35 8.14 6.41
C ASN A 201 4.66 8.09 4.90
N LEU A 202 4.77 9.24 4.26
CA LEU A 202 5.08 9.38 2.84
C LEU A 202 6.46 10.03 2.73
N GLU A 203 7.44 9.27 2.22
CA GLU A 203 8.82 9.71 2.12
C GLU A 203 9.34 9.58 0.69
N CYS A 204 9.85 10.70 0.17
CA CYS A 204 10.52 10.78 -1.10
C CYS A 204 11.90 11.38 -0.85
N SER A 205 12.91 10.52 -0.73
CA SER A 205 14.21 10.90 -0.16
C SER A 205 15.34 11.01 -1.18
N ASN A 206 15.12 10.53 -2.39
CA ASN A 206 16.07 10.69 -3.48
C ASN A 206 15.96 12.09 -4.12
N SER A 207 16.99 12.91 -3.94
CA SER A 207 17.08 14.24 -4.55
C SER A 207 17.29 14.24 -6.06
N GLU A 208 17.63 13.08 -6.65
CA GLU A 208 17.75 12.91 -8.10
C GLU A 208 16.40 12.59 -8.76
N SER A 209 15.36 12.28 -7.98
CA SER A 209 14.01 12.04 -8.48
C SER A 209 13.49 13.31 -9.15
N GLN A 210 12.98 13.18 -10.37
CA GLN A 210 12.50 14.31 -11.16
C GLN A 210 11.20 14.88 -10.59
N LEU A 211 10.28 13.98 -10.24
CA LEU A 211 8.96 14.33 -9.78
C LEU A 211 8.51 13.40 -8.66
N CYS A 212 7.95 13.99 -7.62
CA CYS A 212 7.35 13.23 -6.55
C CYS A 212 6.00 13.80 -6.14
N GLN A 213 4.96 12.99 -6.30
CA GLN A 213 3.59 13.29 -5.96
C GLN A 213 3.17 12.49 -4.73
N GLN A 214 2.67 13.17 -3.70
CA GLN A 214 2.31 12.56 -2.41
C GLN A 214 0.94 13.04 -1.96
N THR A 215 -0.04 12.14 -1.89
CA THR A 215 -1.41 12.46 -1.50
C THR A 215 -1.81 11.73 -0.22
N CYS A 216 -2.33 12.48 0.75
CA CYS A 216 -2.94 11.98 1.98
C CYS A 216 -4.39 12.48 2.07
N ALA A 217 -5.35 11.59 1.84
CA ALA A 217 -6.76 11.95 1.73
C ALA A 217 -7.42 12.26 3.09
N HIS A 218 -7.20 11.41 4.10
CA HIS A 218 -7.91 11.50 5.39
C HIS A 218 -7.11 12.17 6.52
N GLY A 219 -5.89 12.63 6.23
CA GLY A 219 -5.09 13.45 7.15
C GLY A 219 -4.26 12.65 8.15
N GLY A 220 -3.60 13.38 9.06
CA GLY A 220 -2.71 12.81 10.07
C GLY A 220 -1.47 12.13 9.52
N CYS A 221 -1.11 12.40 8.26
CA CYS A 221 0.07 11.85 7.63
C CYS A 221 1.32 12.66 7.96
N ASP A 222 2.47 12.00 7.91
CA ASP A 222 3.77 12.64 7.83
C ASP A 222 4.22 12.61 6.37
N ILE A 223 4.58 13.76 5.83
CA ILE A 223 4.93 13.93 4.42
C ILE A 223 6.30 14.61 4.35
N GLN A 224 7.24 13.95 3.67
CA GLN A 224 8.59 14.44 3.44
C GLN A 224 9.00 14.24 1.98
N CYS A 225 9.50 15.31 1.36
CA CYS A 225 9.91 15.28 -0.04
C CYS A 225 11.21 16.07 -0.28
N THR A 226 12.18 15.42 -0.93
CA THR A 226 13.50 15.98 -1.28
C THR A 226 13.81 15.91 -2.77
N ALA A 227 12.89 15.39 -3.60
CA ALA A 227 13.00 15.31 -5.06
C ALA A 227 13.22 16.70 -5.70
N MET A 228 13.53 16.76 -7.00
CA MET A 228 13.70 18.04 -7.70
C MET A 228 12.41 18.87 -7.72
N SER A 229 11.27 18.20 -7.96
CA SER A 229 9.93 18.79 -7.89
C SER A 229 9.03 17.94 -7.00
N CYS A 230 8.37 18.59 -6.04
CA CYS A 230 7.51 17.94 -5.07
C CYS A 230 6.11 18.54 -5.10
N GLU A 231 5.11 17.68 -5.28
CA GLU A 231 3.70 18.02 -5.16
C GLU A 231 3.07 17.18 -4.06
N SER A 232 2.71 17.83 -2.96
CA SER A 232 2.24 17.14 -1.78
C SER A 232 0.90 17.71 -1.31
N SER A 233 0.00 16.82 -0.92
CA SER A 233 -1.36 17.17 -0.52
C SER A 233 -1.79 16.40 0.73
N CYS A 234 -2.20 17.12 1.77
CA CYS A 234 -2.81 16.61 3.00
C CYS A 234 -4.25 17.12 3.10
N GLN A 235 -5.17 16.49 2.37
CA GLN A 235 -6.54 16.98 2.20
C GLN A 235 -7.37 16.91 3.48
N GLY A 236 -7.21 15.83 4.25
CA GLY A 236 -7.90 15.63 5.54
C GLY A 236 -7.34 16.52 6.66
N GLY A 237 -6.17 17.13 6.46
CA GLY A 237 -5.54 18.00 7.43
C GLY A 237 -4.82 17.26 8.56
N SER A 238 -4.51 17.98 9.64
CA SER A 238 -3.84 17.43 10.84
C SER A 238 -2.48 16.78 10.58
N CYS A 239 -1.84 17.07 9.44
CA CYS A 239 -0.48 16.61 9.17
C CYS A 239 0.51 17.42 10.03
N THR A 240 1.20 16.73 10.93
CA THR A 240 2.11 17.33 11.92
C THR A 240 3.55 17.43 11.46
N LYS A 241 3.92 16.69 10.41
CA LYS A 241 5.21 16.80 9.72
C LYS A 241 4.93 16.92 8.24
N PHE A 242 5.08 18.13 7.69
CA PHE A 242 4.85 18.37 6.28
C PHE A 242 6.01 19.21 5.72
N THR A 243 7.08 18.53 5.31
CA THR A 243 8.37 19.14 4.98
C THR A 243 8.73 18.93 3.52
N CYS A 244 9.19 19.99 2.87
CA CYS A 244 9.66 19.93 1.49
C CYS A 244 11.00 20.68 1.34
N THR A 245 12.00 20.01 0.79
CA THR A 245 13.36 20.53 0.58
C THR A 245 13.81 20.42 -0.88
N ALA A 246 12.85 20.27 -1.80
CA ALA A 246 13.06 20.25 -3.25
C ALA A 246 13.58 21.60 -3.79
N ASP A 247 13.80 21.69 -5.09
CA ASP A 247 13.95 23.01 -5.75
C ASP A 247 12.61 23.71 -5.92
N ASN A 248 11.56 22.93 -6.24
CA ASN A 248 10.19 23.39 -6.40
C ASN A 248 9.24 22.59 -5.48
N CYS A 249 8.51 23.29 -4.63
CA CYS A 249 7.60 22.68 -3.66
C CYS A 249 6.19 23.25 -3.79
N THR A 250 5.21 22.36 -3.99
CA THR A 250 3.79 22.66 -3.80
C THR A 250 3.25 21.84 -2.64
N GLN A 251 2.76 22.51 -1.60
CA GLN A 251 2.20 21.89 -0.40
C GLN A 251 0.79 22.38 -0.15
N SER A 252 -0.19 21.47 -0.19
CA SER A 252 -1.60 21.79 0.09
C SER A 252 -2.07 21.07 1.36
N CYS A 253 -2.72 21.79 2.26
CA CYS A 253 -3.34 21.25 3.45
C CYS A 253 -4.83 21.64 3.55
N GLY A 254 -5.64 20.68 4.01
CA GLY A 254 -7.02 20.89 4.43
C GLY A 254 -7.14 21.88 5.59
N ALA A 255 -6.82 21.43 6.79
CA ALA A 255 -6.90 22.21 8.03
C ALA A 255 -5.88 21.72 9.06
N ASN A 256 -5.60 22.50 10.10
CA ASN A 256 -4.87 22.03 11.30
C ASN A 256 -3.47 21.43 11.02
N CYS A 257 -2.82 21.76 9.89
CA CYS A 257 -1.44 21.35 9.66
C CYS A 257 -0.50 22.25 10.47
N THR A 258 0.07 21.73 11.54
CA THR A 258 0.81 22.53 12.53
C THR A 258 2.27 22.76 12.18
N ASN A 259 2.77 22.16 11.09
CA ASN A 259 4.15 22.28 10.66
C ASN A 259 4.31 22.05 9.14
N MET A 260 3.83 23.00 8.34
CA MET A 260 4.08 23.05 6.89
C MET A 260 5.37 23.82 6.62
N ARG A 261 6.47 23.13 6.33
CA ARG A 261 7.80 23.73 6.19
C ARG A 261 8.33 23.57 4.78
N CYS A 262 8.71 24.68 4.17
CA CYS A 262 9.29 24.71 2.82
C CYS A 262 10.68 25.34 2.84
N GLN A 263 11.65 24.61 2.29
CA GLN A 263 13.05 25.01 2.14
C GLN A 263 13.46 25.16 0.67
N ALA A 264 12.52 25.00 -0.26
CA ALA A 264 12.76 25.12 -1.69
C ALA A 264 13.04 26.55 -2.15
N ARG A 265 13.66 26.66 -3.33
CA ARG A 265 13.85 27.95 -4.01
C ARG A 265 12.51 28.56 -4.36
N GLU A 266 11.59 27.76 -4.89
CA GLU A 266 10.20 28.14 -5.12
C GLU A 266 9.25 27.35 -4.22
N CYS A 267 8.54 28.08 -3.36
CA CYS A 267 7.60 27.53 -2.39
C CYS A 267 6.19 28.00 -2.69
N SER A 268 5.25 27.07 -2.85
CA SER A 268 3.81 27.32 -2.88
C SER A 268 3.13 26.53 -1.77
N GLN A 269 2.62 27.22 -0.75
CA GLN A 269 1.92 26.61 0.37
C GLN A 269 0.47 27.09 0.42
N THR A 270 -0.48 26.17 0.56
CA THR A 270 -1.91 26.50 0.69
C THR A 270 -2.53 25.78 1.87
N CYS A 271 -3.23 26.52 2.72
CA CYS A 271 -4.08 25.99 3.80
C CYS A 271 -5.54 26.38 3.54
N THR A 272 -6.34 25.42 3.10
CA THR A 272 -7.67 25.71 2.52
C THR A 272 -8.72 26.10 3.56
N LYS A 273 -8.77 25.43 4.71
CA LYS A 273 -9.81 25.59 5.74
C LYS A 273 -9.32 26.29 7.03
N GLY A 274 -8.03 26.60 7.13
CA GLY A 274 -7.46 27.39 8.22
C GLY A 274 -6.74 26.59 9.32
N TYR A 275 -6.29 27.30 10.36
CA TYR A 275 -5.57 26.75 11.51
C TYR A 275 -4.24 26.04 11.17
N CYS A 276 -3.59 26.46 10.08
CA CYS A 276 -2.28 25.93 9.71
C CYS A 276 -1.15 26.83 10.19
N ASN A 277 0.00 26.21 10.47
CA ASN A 277 1.26 26.93 10.62
C ASN A 277 2.14 26.65 9.40
N MET A 278 2.38 27.70 8.63
CA MET A 278 3.09 27.68 7.37
C MET A 278 4.41 28.44 7.55
N TYR A 279 5.49 27.82 7.09
CA TYR A 279 6.87 28.30 7.25
C TYR A 279 7.61 28.20 5.93
N CYS A 280 8.13 29.34 5.45
CA CYS A 280 9.13 29.40 4.39
C CYS A 280 10.47 29.84 4.96
N GLU A 281 11.50 29.03 4.73
CA GLU A 281 12.86 29.29 5.20
C GLU A 281 13.59 30.32 4.32
N SER A 282 14.75 30.78 4.81
CA SER A 282 15.55 31.81 4.13
C SER A 282 16.18 31.36 2.81
N SER A 283 16.15 30.06 2.51
CA SER A 283 16.59 29.51 1.22
C SER A 283 15.61 29.81 0.08
N ALA A 284 14.36 30.16 0.38
CA ALA A 284 13.35 30.44 -0.63
C ALA A 284 13.60 31.78 -1.35
N GLU A 285 13.70 31.74 -2.66
CA GLU A 285 13.74 32.93 -3.51
C GLU A 285 12.34 33.54 -3.63
N MET A 286 11.34 32.68 -3.83
CA MET A 286 9.93 33.07 -3.87
C MET A 286 9.11 32.12 -2.99
N CYS A 287 8.35 32.71 -2.08
CA CYS A 287 7.39 31.97 -1.26
C CYS A 287 5.99 32.57 -1.40
N MET A 288 5.07 31.75 -1.90
CA MET A 288 3.64 32.01 -1.97
C MET A 288 2.94 31.22 -0.88
N MET A 289 2.15 31.92 -0.06
CA MET A 289 1.39 31.33 1.04
C MET A 289 -0.06 31.81 0.93
N SER A 290 -1.00 30.87 0.91
CA SER A 290 -2.43 31.16 0.83
C SER A 290 -3.19 30.51 1.98
N CYS A 291 -3.97 31.29 2.71
CA CYS A 291 -4.85 30.83 3.78
C CYS A 291 -6.26 31.44 3.64
N PRO A 292 -7.08 30.96 2.70
CA PRO A 292 -8.45 31.45 2.53
C PRO A 292 -9.35 31.15 3.74
N GLY A 293 -9.14 30.06 4.46
CA GLY A 293 -9.94 29.71 5.65
C GLY A 293 -9.65 30.53 6.91
N GLY A 294 -8.54 31.30 6.92
CA GLY A 294 -8.16 32.16 8.05
C GLY A 294 -7.49 31.42 9.22
N ASN A 295 -7.17 32.16 10.27
CA ASN A 295 -6.53 31.64 11.50
C ASN A 295 -5.20 30.90 11.26
N CYS A 296 -4.43 31.30 10.25
CA CYS A 296 -3.14 30.69 9.95
C CYS A 296 -1.97 31.50 10.54
N LYS A 297 -0.90 30.80 10.93
CA LYS A 297 0.41 31.41 11.13
C LYS A 297 1.18 31.32 9.81
N MET A 298 1.60 32.46 9.26
CA MET A 298 2.25 32.59 7.96
C MET A 298 3.61 33.27 8.15
N GLN A 299 4.64 32.46 8.43
CA GLN A 299 6.00 32.92 8.61
C GLN A 299 6.80 32.79 7.31
N CYS A 300 7.34 33.91 6.82
CA CYS A 300 8.12 33.93 5.59
C CYS A 300 9.47 34.61 5.80
N ASN A 301 10.54 33.83 5.69
CA ASN A 301 11.92 34.29 5.78
C ASN A 301 12.64 34.30 4.42
N GLY A 302 11.96 33.90 3.34
CA GLY A 302 12.50 33.93 1.97
C GLY A 302 12.72 35.35 1.44
N ASN A 303 13.36 35.47 0.28
CA ASN A 303 13.69 36.75 -0.33
C ASN A 303 12.43 37.55 -0.68
N LEU A 304 11.48 36.90 -1.36
CA LEU A 304 10.20 37.45 -1.76
C LEU A 304 9.05 36.62 -1.18
N CYS A 305 8.08 37.30 -0.59
CA CYS A 305 6.92 36.70 0.06
C CYS A 305 5.63 37.24 -0.57
N LYS A 306 4.69 36.34 -0.85
CA LYS A 306 3.31 36.69 -1.19
C LYS A 306 2.38 35.96 -0.23
N ARG A 307 1.68 36.71 0.63
CA ARG A 307 0.85 36.13 1.70
C ARG A 307 -0.61 36.57 1.58
N ASP A 308 -1.45 35.65 1.13
CA ASP A 308 -2.88 35.84 0.96
C ASP A 308 -3.66 35.25 2.14
N CYS A 309 -4.48 36.07 2.81
CA CYS A 309 -5.34 35.65 3.92
C CYS A 309 -6.71 36.32 3.82
N PHE A 310 -7.65 35.65 3.15
CA PHE A 310 -8.99 36.20 2.91
C PHE A 310 -9.95 35.94 4.08
N GLY A 311 -9.78 34.83 4.81
CA GLY A 311 -10.65 34.46 5.95
C GLY A 311 -10.40 35.26 7.23
N GLY A 312 -9.35 36.09 7.28
CA GLY A 312 -8.97 36.85 8.47
C GLY A 312 -8.25 36.01 9.54
N GLY A 313 -7.86 36.66 10.64
CA GLY A 313 -7.22 35.98 11.78
C GLY A 313 -5.82 35.41 11.52
N CYS A 314 -5.17 35.74 10.39
CA CYS A 314 -3.82 35.25 10.11
C CYS A 314 -2.75 36.10 10.78
N GLU A 315 -1.77 35.43 11.37
CA GLU A 315 -0.55 36.03 11.89
C GLU A 315 0.53 36.00 10.80
N LYS A 316 0.96 37.18 10.33
CA LYS A 316 2.02 37.32 9.32
C LYS A 316 3.33 37.75 10.00
N THR A 317 4.35 36.89 9.98
CA THR A 317 5.69 37.15 10.59
C THR A 317 6.84 36.81 9.64
N GLY A 318 8.08 37.12 10.03
CA GLY A 318 9.30 36.80 9.26
C GLY A 318 9.99 38.02 8.63
N SER A 319 11.18 37.79 8.06
CA SER A 319 12.07 38.83 7.53
C SER A 319 11.94 39.11 6.03
N GLY A 320 11.15 38.31 5.30
CA GLY A 320 11.06 38.40 3.85
C GLY A 320 10.32 39.64 3.34
N LYS A 321 10.63 40.06 2.11
CA LYS A 321 10.02 41.26 1.49
C LYS A 321 8.69 40.90 0.84
N GLU A 322 7.63 41.62 1.18
CA GLU A 322 6.33 41.43 0.52
C GLU A 322 6.37 41.88 -0.94
N VAL A 323 5.88 41.02 -1.83
CA VAL A 323 5.60 41.39 -3.22
C VAL A 323 4.26 42.13 -3.25
N PRO A 324 4.19 43.34 -3.84
CA PRO A 324 2.92 44.04 -4.00
C PRO A 324 1.95 43.17 -4.81
N SER A 325 0.75 42.94 -4.27
CA SER A 325 -0.32 42.36 -5.07
C SER A 325 -0.66 43.34 -6.18
N SER A 326 -0.38 43.02 -7.44
CA SER A 326 -0.97 43.77 -8.56
C SER A 326 -2.49 43.75 -8.41
N ASP A 327 -3.09 44.92 -8.57
CA ASP A 327 -4.47 45.21 -8.21
C ASP A 327 -5.48 44.16 -8.70
N LYS A 328 -6.32 43.72 -7.77
CA LYS A 328 -7.55 42.98 -8.06
C LYS A 328 -8.43 43.81 -9.00
N PRO A 329 -8.98 43.27 -10.10
CA PRO A 329 -10.04 43.94 -10.85
C PRO A 329 -11.23 44.24 -9.93
N ALA A 330 -11.70 45.47 -9.98
CA ALA A 330 -12.82 45.99 -9.22
C ALA A 330 -14.02 45.04 -9.23
N GLY A 331 -14.67 44.93 -8.07
CA GLY A 331 -15.79 44.05 -7.84
C GLY A 331 -16.94 44.25 -8.83
N THR A 332 -17.45 43.13 -9.33
CA THR A 332 -18.84 43.03 -9.76
C THR A 332 -19.55 42.14 -8.75
N THR A 333 -20.40 42.78 -7.96
CA THR A 333 -21.38 42.16 -7.06
C THR A 333 -22.37 41.34 -7.91
N PRO A 334 -22.52 40.03 -7.72
CA PRO A 334 -23.69 39.32 -8.23
C PRO A 334 -24.90 39.66 -7.34
N LEU A 335 -25.98 40.15 -7.94
CA LEU A 335 -27.28 40.31 -7.27
C LEU A 335 -27.76 38.97 -6.66
N PRO A 336 -28.50 38.99 -5.54
CA PRO A 336 -29.10 37.80 -4.97
C PRO A 336 -30.22 37.27 -5.87
N PRO A 337 -30.31 35.95 -6.12
CA PRO A 337 -31.48 35.37 -6.74
C PRO A 337 -32.65 35.35 -5.75
N THR A 338 -33.62 36.22 -6.00
CA THR A 338 -35.02 36.03 -5.60
C THR A 338 -35.56 34.76 -6.25
N GLY A 339 -35.96 33.78 -5.45
CA GLY A 339 -36.56 32.54 -5.96
C GLY A 339 -36.92 31.56 -4.85
N THR A 340 -38.14 31.72 -4.34
CA THR A 340 -38.87 30.75 -3.51
C THR A 340 -38.96 29.38 -4.19
N GLY A 341 -38.67 28.30 -3.46
CA GLY A 341 -38.88 26.93 -3.94
C GLY A 341 -38.71 25.87 -2.84
N ALA A 342 -39.85 25.39 -2.35
CA ALA A 342 -40.16 24.15 -1.63
C ALA A 342 -39.03 23.30 -1.01
N LEU A 343 -39.17 23.07 0.30
CA LEU A 343 -38.67 21.90 1.02
C LEU A 343 -39.26 20.63 0.40
N ASP A 344 -38.42 19.68 0.00
CA ASP A 344 -38.86 18.30 -0.21
C ASP A 344 -37.96 17.32 0.56
N MET A 345 -38.61 16.62 1.48
CA MET A 345 -38.04 15.60 2.37
C MET A 345 -37.99 14.27 1.63
N VAL A 346 -36.82 13.87 1.13
CA VAL A 346 -36.56 12.45 0.80
C VAL A 346 -35.10 12.11 1.12
N SER A 347 -34.82 11.83 2.39
CA SER A 347 -33.57 11.19 2.83
C SER A 347 -33.77 10.50 4.17
N VAL A 348 -34.70 9.55 4.21
CA VAL A 348 -34.80 8.51 5.25
C VAL A 348 -35.44 7.29 4.59
N PHE A 349 -34.74 6.54 3.73
CA PHE A 349 -35.14 5.16 3.31
C PHE A 349 -34.11 4.51 2.35
N VAL A 350 -32.81 4.47 2.69
CA VAL A 350 -31.85 3.55 2.01
C VAL A 350 -30.78 3.03 3.00
N LEU A 351 -31.18 2.66 4.21
CA LEU A 351 -30.31 2.00 5.21
C LEU A 351 -30.97 0.77 5.85
N ALA A 352 -31.83 0.08 5.10
CA ALA A 352 -32.40 -1.19 5.52
C ALA A 352 -32.79 -2.01 4.29
N ILE A 353 -31.81 -2.61 3.61
CA ILE A 353 -31.86 -3.87 2.85
C ILE A 353 -30.40 -4.14 2.44
N SER A 354 -29.60 -4.73 3.33
CA SER A 354 -28.35 -5.46 2.99
C SER A 354 -27.96 -6.50 4.05
N ALA A 355 -28.83 -6.78 5.03
CA ALA A 355 -28.58 -7.74 6.10
C ALA A 355 -29.58 -8.90 6.04
N VAL A 356 -29.69 -9.61 4.90
CA VAL A 356 -30.45 -10.88 4.79
C VAL A 356 -29.76 -11.92 3.87
N VAL A 357 -28.52 -11.71 3.38
CA VAL A 357 -27.82 -12.72 2.56
C VAL A 357 -26.57 -13.23 3.28
N SER A 358 -26.77 -13.82 4.46
CA SER A 358 -25.74 -14.62 5.16
C SER A 358 -26.32 -15.83 5.89
N LEU A 359 -27.42 -16.39 5.36
CA LEU A 359 -27.82 -17.77 5.64
C LEU A 359 -28.19 -18.42 4.31
N LEU A 360 -27.19 -19.05 3.69
CA LEU A 360 -27.28 -20.22 2.79
C LEU A 360 -25.95 -20.34 2.00
N CYS A 361 -24.95 -20.90 2.69
CA CYS A 361 -23.91 -21.82 2.21
C CYS A 361 -23.05 -22.19 3.42
#